data_AF-A0A7C1CCE2-F1
#
_entry.id   AF-A0A7C1CCE2-F1
#
_cell.length_a   1.000
_cell.length_b   1.000
_cell.length_c   1.000
_cell.angle_alpha   90.00
_cell.angle_beta   90.00
_cell.angle_gamma   90.00
#
_symmetry.space_group_name_H-M   'P 1'
#
loop_
_entity.id
_entity.type
_entity.pdbx_description
1 polymer ?
#
loop_
_entity_poly.entity_id
_entity_poly.type
_entity_poly.pdbx_seq_one_letter_code
_entity_poly.pdbx_strand_id
1 'polypeptide(L)'
;FSSVHWQIDAGFWRSDLPERLNKFERWVEESYNPGIRRLIDFWVEYMERNGIVLRIYPFLAVMESLLKGEKSLLRCGSGWANYSIQTDGHIIPCPIMNGMKDFYLGHIENSHPLRLRKVYVREPCVSCEIYNECGGRCLYANLTKRWPDDAYRLVCKTVKNMIESLKLALPRVKRLISEGRISLKDFEHMKYNSCEVIP
;
A
#
# COMPACT_ATOMS: atom_id res chain seq x y z
N PHE A 1 -16.82 -10.79 7.06
CA PHE A 1 -15.45 -11.04 6.56
C PHE A 1 -14.49 -11.07 7.73
N SER A 2 -13.50 -11.97 7.74
CA SER A 2 -12.45 -12.02 8.76
C SER A 2 -11.38 -10.93 8.57
N SER A 3 -11.22 -10.46 7.34
CA SER A 3 -10.38 -9.32 6.97
C SER A 3 -10.89 -8.65 5.69
N VAL A 4 -10.56 -7.37 5.52
CA VAL A 4 -10.90 -6.58 4.33
C VAL A 4 -9.64 -5.96 3.75
N HIS A 5 -9.49 -6.10 2.44
CA HIS A 5 -8.52 -5.41 1.60
C HIS A 5 -9.20 -5.05 0.28
N TRP A 6 -8.74 -4.03 -0.40
CA TRP A 6 -9.25 -3.62 -1.71
C TRP A 6 -8.10 -3.02 -2.53
N GLN A 7 -8.36 -2.82 -3.82
CA GLN A 7 -7.45 -2.17 -4.75
C GLN A 7 -8.25 -1.15 -5.56
N ILE A 8 -7.66 -0.01 -5.89
CA ILE A 8 -8.29 0.94 -6.81
C ILE A 8 -8.01 0.51 -8.26
N ASP A 9 -9.04 0.45 -9.09
CA ASP A 9 -8.87 0.33 -10.54
C ASP A 9 -8.37 1.65 -11.15
N ALA A 10 -7.06 1.84 -11.10
CA ALA A 10 -6.34 2.94 -11.73
C ALA A 10 -5.81 2.58 -13.13
N GLY A 11 -6.46 1.68 -13.87
CA GLY A 11 -6.04 1.26 -15.22
C GLY A 11 -6.18 2.36 -16.28
N PHE A 12 -5.25 3.31 -16.33
CA PHE A 12 -5.24 4.37 -17.35
C PHE A 12 -4.69 3.84 -18.69
N TRP A 13 -5.58 3.30 -19.52
CA TRP A 13 -5.25 2.85 -20.88
C TRP A 13 -5.16 4.03 -21.84
N ARG A 14 -4.20 3.97 -22.77
CA ARG A 14 -4.01 5.04 -23.78
C ARG A 14 -5.26 5.30 -24.63
N SER A 15 -6.09 4.28 -24.85
CA SER A 15 -7.33 4.37 -25.62
C SER A 15 -8.40 5.25 -24.97
N ASP A 16 -8.36 5.39 -23.64
CA ASP A 16 -9.46 5.97 -22.86
C ASP A 16 -9.06 7.31 -22.19
N LEU A 17 -7.83 7.78 -22.44
CA LEU A 17 -7.36 9.10 -22.05
C LEU A 17 -7.79 10.13 -23.11
N PRO A 18 -8.30 11.31 -22.73
CA PRO A 18 -8.31 11.91 -21.39
C PRO A 18 -9.58 11.67 -20.56
N GLU A 19 -10.65 11.13 -21.15
CA GLU A 19 -11.96 11.02 -20.51
C GLU A 19 -11.93 10.21 -19.19
N ARG A 20 -11.21 9.08 -19.18
CA ARG A 20 -11.05 8.25 -17.98
C ARG A 20 -10.38 9.00 -16.84
N LEU A 21 -9.40 9.85 -17.13
CA LEU A 21 -8.70 10.63 -16.09
C LEU A 21 -9.67 11.61 -15.42
N ASN A 22 -10.47 12.34 -16.21
CA ASN A 22 -11.45 13.29 -15.70
C ASN A 22 -12.58 12.63 -14.89
N LYS A 23 -13.02 11.43 -15.31
CA LYS A 23 -14.00 10.65 -14.54
C LYS A 23 -13.40 10.14 -13.23
N PHE A 24 -12.16 9.64 -13.28
CA PHE A 24 -11.45 9.16 -12.11
C PHE A 24 -11.20 10.29 -11.10
N GLU A 25 -10.82 11.48 -11.56
CA GLU A 25 -10.63 12.65 -10.69
C GLU A 25 -11.91 13.02 -9.95
N ARG A 26 -13.04 13.16 -10.66
CA ARG A 26 -14.34 13.41 -10.04
C ARG A 26 -14.69 12.34 -9.00
N TRP A 27 -14.51 11.07 -9.35
CA TRP A 27 -14.75 9.97 -8.41
C TRP A 27 -13.84 10.04 -7.17
N VAL A 28 -12.57 10.40 -7.34
CA VAL A 28 -11.61 10.58 -6.24
C VAL A 28 -12.09 11.68 -5.27
N GLU A 29 -12.49 12.84 -5.80
CA GLU A 29 -12.89 13.99 -5.00
C GLU A 29 -14.26 13.83 -4.36
N GLU A 30 -15.24 13.34 -5.11
CA GLU A 30 -16.65 13.35 -4.72
C GLU A 30 -17.04 12.09 -3.95
N SER A 31 -16.33 10.97 -4.16
CA SER A 31 -16.73 9.66 -3.64
C SER A 31 -15.62 8.98 -2.82
N TYR A 32 -14.48 8.66 -3.44
CA TYR A 32 -13.47 7.81 -2.83
C TYR A 32 -12.83 8.45 -1.59
N ASN A 33 -12.24 9.64 -1.72
CA ASN A 33 -11.54 10.28 -0.60
C ASN A 33 -12.48 10.61 0.58
N PRO A 34 -13.68 11.17 0.36
CA PRO A 34 -14.67 11.32 1.42
C PRO A 34 -15.08 9.99 2.05
N GLY A 35 -15.25 8.95 1.23
CA GLY A 35 -15.57 7.59 1.68
C GLY A 35 -14.49 7.00 2.60
N ILE A 36 -13.22 7.14 2.24
CA ILE A 36 -12.09 6.69 3.06
C ILE A 36 -12.06 7.40 4.41
N ARG A 37 -12.28 8.72 4.44
CA ARG A 37 -12.33 9.49 5.70
C ARG A 37 -13.43 8.97 6.62
N ARG A 38 -14.64 8.78 6.08
CA ARG A 38 -15.78 8.22 6.84
C ARG A 38 -15.50 6.80 7.32
N LEU A 39 -14.84 5.98 6.50
CA LEU A 39 -14.51 4.60 6.86
C LEU A 39 -13.46 4.54 7.99
N ILE A 40 -12.47 5.43 7.99
CA ILE A 40 -11.49 5.56 9.08
C ILE A 40 -12.17 6.02 10.36
N ASP A 41 -13.05 7.01 10.27
CA ASP A 41 -13.77 7.50 11.45
C ASP A 41 -14.67 6.40 12.05
N PHE A 42 -15.45 5.70 11.21
CA PHE A 42 -16.19 4.51 11.61
C PHE A 42 -15.29 3.45 12.26
N TRP A 43 -14.12 3.20 11.69
CA TRP A 43 -13.17 2.21 12.20
C TRP A 43 -12.71 2.56 13.63
N VAL A 44 -12.44 3.84 13.91
CA VAL A 44 -12.06 4.31 15.25
C VAL A 44 -13.26 4.31 16.19
N GLU A 45 -14.43 4.79 15.78
CA GLU A 45 -15.65 4.75 16.59
C GLU A 45 -16.02 3.31 16.99
N TYR A 46 -15.79 2.35 16.10
CA TYR A 46 -16.03 0.95 16.39
C TYR A 46 -15.10 0.43 17.50
N MET A 47 -13.83 0.84 17.51
CA MET A 47 -12.91 0.56 18.63
C MET A 47 -13.38 1.23 19.92
N GLU A 48 -13.81 2.50 19.85
CA GLU A 48 -14.31 3.27 21.00
C GLU A 48 -15.59 2.69 21.59
N ARG A 49 -16.42 1.99 20.81
CA ARG A 49 -17.66 1.38 21.32
C ARG A 49 -17.45 -0.06 21.77
N ASN A 50 -16.70 -0.84 20.99
CA ASN A 50 -16.66 -2.29 21.15
C ASN A 50 -15.33 -2.83 21.70
N GLY A 51 -14.27 -2.03 21.76
CA GLY A 51 -12.93 -2.51 22.13
C GLY A 51 -12.34 -3.49 21.11
N ILE A 52 -12.77 -3.41 19.85
CA ILE A 52 -12.37 -4.34 18.78
C ILE A 52 -11.76 -3.55 17.62
N VAL A 53 -10.56 -3.94 17.19
CA VAL A 53 -9.93 -3.41 15.98
C VAL A 53 -10.37 -4.24 14.78
N LEU A 54 -11.23 -3.68 13.92
CA LEU A 54 -11.64 -4.38 12.69
C LEU A 54 -10.45 -4.57 11.76
N ARG A 55 -10.39 -5.73 11.11
CA ARG A 55 -9.25 -6.15 10.29
C ARG A 55 -9.27 -5.56 8.87
N ILE A 56 -9.20 -4.24 8.78
CA ILE A 56 -9.08 -3.49 7.52
C ILE A 56 -7.59 -3.28 7.24
N TYR A 57 -7.02 -4.10 6.35
CA TYR A 57 -5.57 -4.23 6.18
C TYR A 57 -4.85 -2.92 5.83
N PRO A 58 -5.38 -2.09 4.91
CA PRO A 58 -4.79 -0.78 4.64
C PRO A 58 -4.64 0.12 5.88
N PHE A 59 -5.60 0.04 6.82
CA PHE A 59 -5.56 0.84 8.04
C PHE A 59 -4.66 0.20 9.09
N LEU A 60 -4.80 -1.11 9.31
CA LEU A 60 -4.00 -1.86 10.28
C LEU A 60 -2.50 -1.66 10.05
N ALA A 61 -2.05 -1.87 8.83
CA ALA A 61 -0.63 -1.87 8.52
C ALA A 61 0.01 -0.48 8.60
N VAL A 62 -0.71 0.56 8.17
CA VAL A 62 -0.24 1.94 8.29
C VAL A 62 -0.29 2.39 9.76
N MET A 63 -1.38 2.11 10.47
CA MET A 63 -1.55 2.46 11.88
C MET A 63 -0.53 1.74 12.78
N GLU A 64 -0.21 0.46 12.51
CA GLU A 64 0.84 -0.27 13.21
C GLU A 64 2.19 0.46 13.11
N SER A 65 2.60 0.87 11.90
CA SER A 65 3.83 1.64 11.69
C SER A 65 3.79 2.99 12.42
N LEU A 66 2.67 3.70 12.37
CA LEU A 66 2.49 4.99 13.07
C LEU A 66 2.57 4.85 14.59
N LEU A 67 2.01 3.78 15.16
CA LEU A 67 2.05 3.49 16.59
C LEU A 67 3.46 3.13 17.05
N LYS A 68 4.21 2.39 16.23
CA LYS A 68 5.60 1.96 16.52
C LYS A 68 6.65 3.01 16.16
N GLY A 69 6.30 4.04 15.39
CA GLY A 69 7.26 5.00 14.84
C GLY A 69 8.19 4.39 13.79
N GLU A 70 7.77 3.29 13.14
CA GLU A 70 8.57 2.55 12.17
C GLU A 70 8.41 3.13 10.77
N LYS A 71 9.52 3.15 10.02
CA LYS A 71 9.51 3.44 8.59
C LYS A 71 9.20 2.17 7.81
N SER A 72 8.43 2.30 6.73
CA SER A 72 8.11 1.19 5.84
C SER A 72 8.85 1.33 4.52
N LEU A 73 9.41 0.21 4.04
CA LEU A 73 9.69 0.03 2.62
C LEU A 73 8.37 -0.31 1.89
N LEU A 74 8.44 -0.73 0.63
CA LEU A 74 7.25 -1.11 -0.12
C LEU A 74 6.42 -2.15 0.64
N ARG A 75 5.19 -1.79 1.01
CA ARG A 75 4.38 -2.54 1.98
C ARG A 75 3.96 -3.93 1.50
N CYS A 76 3.83 -4.16 0.19
CA CYS A 76 3.57 -5.50 -0.36
C CYS A 76 4.81 -6.41 -0.36
N GLY A 77 5.99 -5.88 -0.01
CA GLY A 77 7.26 -6.61 0.06
C GLY A 77 7.94 -6.86 -1.29
N SER A 78 7.26 -6.61 -2.42
CA SER A 78 7.80 -6.88 -3.76
C SER A 78 9.18 -6.25 -3.94
N GLY A 79 10.14 -7.08 -4.34
CA GLY A 79 11.51 -6.67 -4.67
C GLY A 79 12.47 -6.54 -3.49
N TRP A 80 12.02 -6.63 -2.23
CA TRP A 80 12.93 -6.51 -1.08
C TRP A 80 12.68 -7.52 0.05
N ALA A 81 11.44 -7.97 0.23
CA ALA A 81 11.05 -9.00 1.19
C ALA A 81 10.41 -10.21 0.50
N ASN A 82 9.69 -9.97 -0.61
CA ASN A 82 8.98 -11.00 -1.38
C ASN A 82 9.46 -10.96 -2.84
N TYR A 83 9.63 -12.14 -3.42
CA TYR A 83 10.02 -12.36 -4.81
C TYR A 83 9.09 -13.41 -5.42
N SER A 84 8.94 -13.40 -6.74
CA SER A 84 8.18 -14.42 -7.48
C SER A 84 9.12 -15.29 -8.30
N ILE A 85 8.86 -16.58 -8.30
CA ILE A 85 9.57 -17.56 -9.13
C ILE A 85 8.65 -17.87 -10.30
N GLN A 86 9.14 -17.68 -11.52
CA GLN A 86 8.44 -18.02 -12.74
C GLN A 86 8.48 -19.54 -13.00
N THR A 87 7.62 -20.02 -13.90
CA THR A 87 7.53 -21.45 -14.24
C THR A 87 8.81 -22.03 -14.84
N ASP A 88 9.68 -21.18 -15.38
CA ASP A 88 10.98 -21.53 -15.92
C ASP A 88 12.11 -21.40 -14.90
N GLY A 89 11.82 -21.09 -13.64
CA GLY A 89 12.81 -20.96 -12.57
C GLY A 89 13.44 -19.58 -12.42
N HIS A 90 13.13 -18.61 -13.28
CA HIS A 90 13.62 -17.24 -13.12
C HIS A 90 12.96 -16.53 -11.94
N ILE A 91 13.75 -15.73 -11.22
CA ILE A 91 13.30 -14.97 -10.05
C ILE A 91 13.07 -13.52 -10.46
N ILE A 92 11.89 -12.98 -10.15
CA ILE A 92 11.47 -11.61 -10.45
C ILE A 92 10.99 -10.88 -9.18
N PRO A 93 11.05 -9.54 -9.13
CA PRO A 93 10.69 -8.79 -7.92
C PRO A 93 9.18 -8.74 -7.64
N CYS A 94 8.34 -8.92 -8.66
CA CYS A 94 6.88 -8.78 -8.53
C CYS A 94 6.18 -9.68 -9.57
N PRO A 95 5.07 -10.36 -9.24
CA PRO A 95 4.42 -11.31 -10.15
C PRO A 95 3.90 -10.65 -11.45
N ILE A 96 3.54 -9.37 -11.40
CA ILE A 96 3.08 -8.62 -12.59
C ILE A 96 4.20 -8.38 -13.62
N MET A 97 5.48 -8.55 -13.23
CA MET A 97 6.65 -8.40 -14.11
C MET A 97 7.01 -9.69 -14.85
N ASN A 98 6.10 -10.66 -14.91
CA ASN A 98 6.30 -11.91 -15.64
C ASN A 98 6.71 -11.64 -17.10
N GLY A 99 7.77 -12.32 -17.55
CA GLY A 99 8.33 -12.16 -18.90
C GLY A 99 9.14 -10.88 -19.15
N MET A 100 9.27 -9.98 -18.16
CA MET A 100 10.09 -8.77 -18.30
C MET A 100 11.55 -9.06 -17.94
N LYS A 101 12.34 -9.52 -18.93
CA LYS A 101 13.73 -9.97 -18.74
C LYS A 101 14.64 -8.96 -18.04
N ASP A 102 14.42 -7.66 -18.24
CA ASP A 102 15.19 -6.58 -17.58
C ASP A 102 15.05 -6.61 -16.04
N PHE A 103 14.01 -7.26 -15.52
CA PHE A 103 13.72 -7.37 -14.10
C PHE A 103 14.15 -8.72 -13.49
N TYR A 104 14.82 -9.58 -14.25
CA TYR A 104 15.32 -10.85 -13.72
C TYR A 104 16.38 -10.59 -12.64
N LEU A 105 16.25 -11.32 -11.54
CA LEU A 105 17.11 -11.21 -10.36
C LEU A 105 18.01 -12.42 -10.17
N GLY A 106 17.81 -13.46 -11.00
CA GLY A 106 18.54 -14.71 -10.94
C GLY A 106 17.66 -15.89 -11.34
N HIS A 107 18.17 -17.09 -11.05
CA HIS A 107 17.51 -18.36 -11.32
C HIS A 107 17.61 -19.27 -10.08
N ILE A 108 16.58 -20.06 -9.81
CA ILE A 108 16.53 -20.93 -8.61
C ILE A 108 17.69 -21.94 -8.52
N GLU A 109 18.29 -22.31 -9.66
CA GLU A 109 19.40 -23.27 -9.69
C GLU A 109 20.72 -22.71 -9.14
N ASN A 110 20.95 -21.41 -9.29
CA ASN A 110 22.26 -20.80 -9.04
C ASN A 110 22.24 -19.61 -8.07
N SER A 111 21.05 -19.09 -7.77
CA SER A 111 20.90 -17.91 -6.93
C SER A 111 20.69 -18.29 -5.47
N HIS A 112 21.45 -17.65 -4.58
CA HIS A 112 21.28 -17.84 -3.15
C HIS A 112 20.09 -16.99 -2.66
N PRO A 113 19.06 -17.57 -2.00
CA PRO A 113 17.82 -16.86 -1.66
C PRO A 113 18.04 -15.64 -0.76
N LEU A 114 19.04 -15.70 0.15
CA LEU A 114 19.40 -14.57 1.02
C LEU A 114 20.30 -13.49 0.37
N ARG A 115 20.72 -13.68 -0.89
CA ARG A 115 21.63 -12.76 -1.60
C ARG A 115 21.01 -12.18 -2.88
N LEU A 116 19.69 -12.32 -3.04
CA LEU A 116 18.99 -11.73 -4.17
C LEU A 116 19.10 -10.21 -4.16
N ARG A 117 19.23 -9.61 -5.34
CA ARG A 117 19.26 -8.16 -5.51
C ARG A 117 17.94 -7.56 -5.03
N LYS A 118 18.00 -6.52 -4.21
CA LYS A 118 16.84 -5.74 -3.82
C LYS A 118 16.49 -4.70 -4.90
N VAL A 119 15.20 -4.53 -5.14
CA VAL A 119 14.65 -3.58 -6.11
C VAL A 119 13.74 -2.61 -5.35
N TYR A 120 14.07 -1.33 -5.44
CA TYR A 120 13.34 -0.26 -4.76
C TYR A 120 12.63 0.65 -5.75
N VAL A 121 11.64 1.38 -5.26
CA VAL A 121 11.02 2.48 -5.99
C VAL A 121 12.03 3.61 -6.24
N ARG A 122 11.75 4.40 -7.26
CA ARG A 122 12.53 5.57 -7.70
C ARG A 122 11.71 6.85 -7.54
N GLU A 123 12.31 7.98 -7.94
CA GLU A 123 11.61 9.26 -7.99
C GLU A 123 10.31 9.20 -8.81
N PRO A 124 9.22 9.83 -8.33
CA PRO A 124 9.19 10.84 -7.25
C PRO A 124 8.96 10.26 -5.84
N CYS A 125 8.92 8.93 -5.67
CA CYS A 125 8.51 8.34 -4.39
C CYS A 125 9.53 8.56 -3.28
N VAL A 126 10.84 8.50 -3.59
CA VAL A 126 11.90 8.56 -2.57
C VAL A 126 12.06 9.95 -1.95
N SER A 127 11.63 11.00 -2.66
CA SER A 127 11.59 12.39 -2.17
C SER A 127 10.22 12.79 -1.61
N CYS A 128 9.22 11.90 -1.63
CA CYS A 128 7.87 12.19 -1.16
C CYS A 128 7.80 12.28 0.38
N GLU A 129 7.03 13.25 0.88
CA GLU A 129 6.90 13.58 2.29
C GLU A 129 6.26 12.46 3.14
N ILE A 130 5.44 11.62 2.51
CA ILE A 130 4.81 10.45 3.14
C ILE A 130 5.49 9.13 2.76
N TYR A 131 6.72 9.15 2.22
CA TYR A 131 7.38 7.95 1.70
C TYR A 131 7.53 6.87 2.78
N ASN A 132 7.88 7.24 4.01
CA ASN A 132 8.09 6.28 5.10
C ASN A 132 6.78 5.59 5.53
N GLU A 133 5.64 6.25 5.33
CA GLU A 133 4.31 5.71 5.62
C GLU A 133 3.72 4.98 4.42
N CYS A 134 4.01 5.40 3.19
CA CYS A 134 3.46 4.80 1.96
C CYS A 134 4.29 3.62 1.47
N GLY A 135 5.62 3.71 1.52
CA GLY A 135 6.54 2.72 0.94
C GLY A 135 6.59 2.73 -0.60
N GLY A 136 5.84 3.61 -1.28
CA GLY A 136 5.84 3.75 -2.73
C GLY A 136 4.73 3.01 -3.50
N ARG A 137 3.67 2.55 -2.80
CA ARG A 137 2.47 1.89 -3.35
C ARG A 137 2.74 0.63 -4.19
N CYS A 138 3.15 0.79 -5.45
CA CYS A 138 3.34 -0.29 -6.42
C CYS A 138 4.68 -0.16 -7.16
N LEU A 139 5.55 -1.16 -6.97
CA LEU A 139 6.88 -1.22 -7.60
C LEU A 139 6.78 -1.16 -9.12
N TYR A 140 5.86 -1.94 -9.69
CA TYR A 140 5.68 -2.01 -11.13
C TYR A 140 5.24 -0.68 -11.74
N ALA A 141 4.25 -0.03 -11.13
CA ALA A 141 3.76 1.25 -11.59
C ALA A 141 4.87 2.31 -11.54
N ASN A 142 5.67 2.32 -10.47
CA ASN A 142 6.78 3.25 -10.29
C ASN A 142 7.93 3.03 -11.29
N LEU A 143 8.33 1.79 -11.54
CA LEU A 143 9.48 1.49 -12.40
C LEU A 143 9.15 1.56 -13.88
N THR A 144 7.92 1.23 -14.28
CA THR A 144 7.52 1.20 -15.70
C THR A 144 6.96 2.52 -16.21
N LYS A 145 6.50 3.41 -15.33
CA LYS A 145 5.97 4.76 -15.66
C LYS A 145 5.06 4.76 -16.90
N ARG A 146 4.10 3.85 -16.95
CA ARG A 146 3.20 3.64 -18.10
C ARG A 146 2.09 4.68 -18.22
N TRP A 147 1.86 5.51 -17.21
CA TRP A 147 0.82 6.55 -17.22
C TRP A 147 1.42 7.96 -17.33
N PRO A 148 0.65 8.96 -17.78
CA PRO A 148 1.04 10.36 -17.64
C PRO A 148 1.24 10.74 -16.16
N ASP A 149 2.10 11.73 -15.89
CA ASP A 149 2.41 12.14 -14.53
C ASP A 149 1.18 12.61 -13.73
N ASP A 150 0.19 13.24 -14.39
CA ASP A 150 -1.06 13.66 -13.74
C ASP A 150 -1.86 12.47 -13.20
N ALA A 151 -1.89 11.36 -13.93
CA ALA A 151 -2.55 10.15 -13.48
C ALA A 151 -1.87 9.56 -12.24
N TYR A 152 -0.53 9.57 -12.21
CA TYR A 152 0.24 9.18 -11.03
C TYR A 152 -0.02 10.11 -9.84
N ARG A 153 -0.02 11.42 -10.04
CA ARG A 153 -0.32 12.42 -9.00
C ARG A 153 -1.69 12.19 -8.40
N LEU A 154 -2.69 11.93 -9.24
CA LEU A 154 -4.06 11.71 -8.81
C LEU A 154 -4.21 10.44 -7.95
N VAL A 155 -3.56 9.34 -8.32
CA VAL A 155 -3.50 8.14 -7.47
C VAL A 155 -2.72 8.41 -6.19
N CYS A 156 -1.61 9.14 -6.24
CA CYS A 156 -0.87 9.50 -5.02
C CYS A 156 -1.73 10.35 -4.06
N LYS A 157 -2.62 11.20 -4.58
CA LYS A 157 -3.54 12.01 -3.79
C LYS A 157 -4.47 11.15 -2.93
N THR A 158 -4.93 10.00 -3.42
CA THR A 158 -5.80 9.09 -2.66
C THR A 158 -5.06 8.46 -1.48
N VAL A 159 -3.79 8.09 -1.69
CA VAL A 159 -2.91 7.53 -0.66
C VAL A 159 -2.60 8.57 0.42
N LYS A 160 -2.26 9.80 0.01
CA LYS A 160 -2.04 10.93 0.93
C LYS A 160 -3.27 11.16 1.80
N ASN A 161 -4.45 11.18 1.20
CA ASN A 161 -5.71 11.33 1.93
C ASN A 161 -5.91 10.26 3.02
N MET A 162 -5.64 8.99 2.69
CA MET A 162 -5.76 7.89 3.67
C MET A 162 -4.75 8.04 4.81
N ILE A 163 -3.47 8.26 4.50
CA ILE A 163 -2.40 8.34 5.50
C ILE A 163 -2.61 9.53 6.44
N GLU A 164 -2.95 10.71 5.91
CA GLU A 164 -3.19 11.89 6.75
C GLU A 164 -4.43 11.70 7.63
N SER A 165 -5.48 11.06 7.11
CA SER A 165 -6.66 10.70 7.93
C SER A 165 -6.32 9.73 9.06
N LEU A 166 -5.44 8.75 8.82
CA LEU A 166 -4.94 7.85 9.86
C LEU A 166 -4.06 8.58 10.89
N LYS A 167 -3.21 9.52 10.46
CA LYS A 167 -2.43 10.36 11.38
C LYS A 167 -3.33 11.20 12.29
N LEU A 168 -4.43 11.75 11.75
CA LEU A 168 -5.42 12.48 12.54
C LEU A 168 -6.15 11.56 13.55
N ALA A 169 -6.37 10.29 13.19
CA ALA A 169 -6.96 9.29 14.08
C ALA A 169 -5.98 8.75 15.16
N LEU A 170 -4.67 8.84 14.93
CA LEU A 170 -3.63 8.25 15.78
C LEU A 170 -3.75 8.64 17.28
N PRO A 171 -4.03 9.90 17.67
CA PRO A 171 -4.21 10.25 19.09
C PRO A 171 -5.38 9.52 19.75
N ARG A 172 -6.50 9.33 19.05
CA ARG A 172 -7.66 8.57 19.56
C ARG A 172 -7.29 7.10 19.79
N VAL A 173 -6.60 6.49 18.83
CA VAL A 173 -6.11 5.11 18.94
C VAL A 173 -5.13 4.94 20.09
N LYS A 174 -4.16 5.85 20.24
CA LYS A 174 -3.20 5.84 21.36
C LYS A 174 -3.90 5.94 22.72
N ARG A 175 -4.94 6.78 22.84
CA ARG A 175 -5.75 6.90 24.05
C ARG A 175 -6.45 5.58 24.40
N LEU A 176 -7.06 4.90 23.41
CA LEU A 176 -7.71 3.61 23.64
C LEU A 176 -6.74 2.52 24.08
N ILE A 177 -5.50 2.55 23.57
CA ILE A 177 -4.42 1.66 24.02
C ILE A 177 -4.05 1.97 25.48
N SER A 178 -3.90 3.25 25.85
CA SER A 178 -3.56 3.63 27.24
C SER A 178 -4.68 3.30 28.23
N GLU A 179 -5.93 3.33 27.79
CA GLU A 179 -7.11 2.92 28.57
C GLU A 179 -7.27 1.39 28.64
N GLY A 180 -6.43 0.62 27.94
CA GLY A 180 -6.50 -0.84 27.91
C GLY A 180 -7.72 -1.40 27.15
N ARG A 181 -8.42 -0.57 26.37
CA ARG A 181 -9.60 -0.99 25.60
C ARG A 181 -9.25 -1.79 24.35
N ILE A 182 -8.07 -1.51 23.80
CA ILE A 182 -7.41 -2.24 22.73
C ILE A 182 -5.92 -2.31 23.06
N SER A 183 -5.16 -3.10 22.31
CA SER A 183 -3.73 -3.31 22.49
C SER A 183 -2.96 -3.10 21.19
N LEU A 184 -1.65 -2.89 21.30
CA LEU A 184 -0.78 -2.81 20.12
C LEU A 184 -0.81 -4.10 19.28
N LYS A 185 -1.05 -5.26 19.91
CA LYS A 185 -1.12 -6.57 19.24
C LYS A 185 -2.32 -6.67 18.30
N ASP A 186 -3.39 -5.92 18.54
CA ASP A 186 -4.58 -5.93 17.70
C ASP A 186 -4.32 -5.38 16.28
N PHE A 187 -3.20 -4.66 16.11
CA PHE A 187 -2.75 -4.13 14.81
C PHE A 187 -1.84 -5.09 14.04
N GLU A 188 -1.40 -6.18 14.67
CA GLU A 188 -0.58 -7.20 14.00
C GLU A 188 -1.39 -7.91 12.91
N HIS A 189 -0.78 -8.08 11.74
CA HIS A 189 -1.39 -8.70 10.57
C HIS A 189 -0.36 -9.50 9.77
N MET A 190 -0.84 -10.36 8.88
CA MET A 190 0.03 -11.15 8.01
C MET A 190 0.74 -10.24 7.01
N LYS A 191 2.08 -10.21 7.06
CA LYS A 191 2.93 -9.32 6.22
C LYS A 191 3.40 -9.97 4.92
N TYR A 192 3.33 -11.30 4.80
CA TYR A 192 3.96 -12.08 3.71
C TYR A 192 2.97 -12.66 2.68
N ASN A 193 1.75 -12.13 2.61
CA ASN A 193 0.72 -12.61 1.67
C ASN A 193 0.59 -11.75 0.40
N SER A 194 1.55 -10.87 0.13
CA SER A 194 1.51 -9.92 -0.99
C SER A 194 0.24 -9.05 -1.01
N CYS A 195 -0.44 -8.88 0.12
CA CYS A 195 -1.64 -8.06 0.22
C CYS A 195 -1.31 -6.61 -0.17
N GLU A 196 -2.16 -6.00 -0.99
CA GLU A 196 -2.06 -4.57 -1.22
C GLU A 196 -2.53 -3.83 0.03
N VAL A 197 -1.57 -3.18 0.70
CA VAL A 197 -1.79 -2.35 1.89
C VAL A 197 -2.08 -0.90 1.51
N ILE A 198 -1.56 -0.45 0.37
CA ILE A 198 -1.80 0.89 -0.17
C ILE A 198 -2.67 0.71 -1.42
N PRO A 199 -4.01 0.79 -1.30
CA PRO A 199 -4.95 0.53 -2.39
C PRO A 199 -4.80 1.50 -3.59
#